data_AF-A0A662VWY7-F1
#
_entry.id   AF-A0A662VWY7-F1
#
_cell.length_a   1.000
_cell.length_b   1.000
_cell.length_c   1.000
_cell.angle_alpha   90.00
_cell.angle_beta   90.00
_cell.angle_gamma   90.00
#
_symmetry.space_group_name_H-M   'P 1'
#
loop_
_entity.id
_entity.type
_entity.pdbx_description
1 polymer ?
#
loop_
_entity_poly.entity_id
_entity_poly.type
_entity_poly.pdbx_seq_one_letter_code
_entity_poly.pdbx_strand_id
1 'polypeptide(L)'
;MSEEIFVRVEDNKILVKTPYDKLFVKKIKKIFTDSERSYDEDRKLWIINYTQENYELAQKLVQEHFFNTEEKLVIFRCTGVSPKVNGIPLVEYARDSDWRRRAWNFDVITYVRMGSHGTRRHPQFHGLVLAKILMNERTEIKGEADYKVYPYTKSLHMTAVELIEKAESLDDYEKIVEKLDRMVQKLEGFGVEVAKEAVMVKGFLVISTLPSRALLDRAFPKIYKDTRIGSEVIQIVRGYFYNKLGVLSKKFYNHILQKHGVWAGFGYIIPAHRVYQFIRDIEELREEYVKFERELREFIEEGKIPEDKLEKIESGRINIDPEYLDLVREYLREHGVEEIEVPNIAERVKIRLIPFSVDLRFVEEYLEERTIKSVQKELEIVKQEMFENLRQDLEEKLNSIYERLKNYEKKKMTKNVMRKLKEDIDYVIRTAEDLEINIGRVEALKKVAETLEFAESDRVATPEAEGRLKALLGEISSSKS
;
A
#
# COMPACT_ATOMS: atom_id res chain seq x y z
N MET A 1 15.90 -12.28 -13.38
CA MET A 1 15.54 -13.37 -14.30
C MET A 1 14.71 -14.36 -13.50
N SER A 2 13.39 -14.37 -13.68
CA SER A 2 12.53 -15.42 -13.11
C SER A 2 12.59 -16.61 -14.05
N GLU A 3 13.26 -17.68 -13.65
CA GLU A 3 13.09 -18.97 -14.34
C GLU A 3 11.65 -19.42 -14.14
N GLU A 4 10.96 -19.69 -15.25
CA GLU A 4 9.54 -20.07 -15.23
C GLU A 4 9.39 -21.46 -14.61
N ILE A 5 8.64 -21.56 -13.51
CA ILE A 5 8.35 -22.82 -12.81
C ILE A 5 6.97 -23.31 -13.24
N PHE A 6 6.88 -24.50 -13.85
CA PHE A 6 5.59 -25.06 -14.23
C PHE A 6 5.58 -26.58 -14.27
N VAL A 7 4.36 -27.13 -14.16
CA VAL A 7 4.01 -28.52 -14.48
C VAL A 7 2.85 -28.46 -15.45
N ARG A 8 3.03 -28.98 -16.68
CA ARG A 8 1.98 -28.98 -17.72
C ARG A 8 1.94 -30.30 -18.47
N VAL A 9 0.82 -30.60 -19.11
CA VAL A 9 0.66 -31.80 -19.93
C VAL A 9 0.66 -31.40 -21.41
N GLU A 10 1.55 -32.00 -22.20
CA GLU A 10 1.63 -31.83 -23.66
C GLU A 10 1.93 -33.20 -24.30
N ASP A 11 1.21 -33.55 -25.36
CA ASP A 11 1.43 -34.79 -26.14
C ASP A 11 1.56 -36.07 -25.29
N ASN A 12 0.65 -36.24 -24.31
CA ASN A 12 0.65 -37.36 -23.36
C ASN A 12 1.93 -37.48 -22.52
N LYS A 13 2.59 -36.35 -22.25
CA LYS A 13 3.76 -36.21 -21.40
C LYS A 13 3.55 -35.08 -20.41
N ILE A 14 4.08 -35.24 -19.22
CA ILE A 14 4.13 -34.21 -18.20
C ILE A 14 5.47 -33.50 -18.32
N LEU A 15 5.44 -32.19 -18.56
CA LEU A 15 6.61 -31.34 -18.64
C LEU A 15 6.76 -30.58 -17.32
N VAL A 16 7.90 -30.75 -16.66
CA VAL A 16 8.23 -30.13 -15.37
C VAL A 16 9.45 -29.24 -15.56
N LYS A 17 9.23 -27.92 -15.55
CA LYS A 17 10.30 -26.93 -15.61
C LYS A 17 10.47 -26.31 -14.22
N THR A 18 11.69 -26.38 -13.70
CA THR A 18 12.06 -25.82 -12.40
C THR A 18 13.47 -25.28 -12.47
N PRO A 19 13.85 -24.35 -11.58
CA PRO A 19 15.24 -24.02 -11.37
C PRO A 19 16.06 -25.24 -10.97
N TYR A 20 17.36 -25.19 -11.23
CA TYR A 20 18.25 -26.26 -10.79
C TYR A 20 18.35 -26.30 -9.27
N ASP A 21 17.86 -27.39 -8.68
CA ASP A 21 18.00 -27.69 -7.26
C ASP A 21 18.41 -29.16 -7.08
N LYS A 22 19.55 -29.39 -6.44
CA LYS A 22 20.13 -30.74 -6.33
C LYS A 22 19.24 -31.69 -5.50
N LEU A 23 18.51 -31.18 -4.51
CA LEU A 23 17.59 -31.98 -3.71
C LEU A 23 16.33 -32.31 -4.48
N PHE A 24 15.77 -31.34 -5.20
CA PHE A 24 14.64 -31.60 -6.10
C PHE A 24 14.99 -32.64 -7.16
N VAL A 25 16.14 -32.51 -7.81
CA VAL A 25 16.63 -33.49 -8.79
C VAL A 25 16.73 -34.88 -8.16
N LYS A 26 17.25 -35.00 -6.93
CA LYS A 26 17.29 -36.28 -6.21
C LYS A 26 15.89 -36.83 -5.91
N LYS A 27 14.93 -35.97 -5.54
CA LYS A 27 13.55 -36.38 -5.24
C LYS A 27 12.82 -36.85 -6.49
N ILE A 28 12.88 -36.08 -7.59
CA ILE A 28 12.40 -36.54 -8.90
C ILE A 28 13.06 -37.88 -9.23
N LYS A 29 14.39 -37.98 -9.01
CA LYS A 29 15.15 -39.18 -9.32
C LYS A 29 14.68 -40.44 -8.57
N LYS A 30 14.14 -40.24 -7.38
CA LYS A 30 13.66 -41.28 -6.47
C LYS A 30 12.19 -41.63 -6.69
N ILE A 31 11.35 -40.66 -7.05
CA ILE A 31 9.89 -40.83 -7.18
C ILE A 31 9.54 -41.50 -8.50
N PHE A 32 10.13 -41.02 -9.60
CA PHE A 32 9.90 -41.59 -10.93
C PHE A 32 10.98 -42.62 -11.25
N THR A 33 10.68 -43.64 -12.03
CA THR A 33 11.70 -44.59 -12.52
C THR A 33 12.38 -44.05 -13.78
N ASP A 34 13.55 -44.58 -14.15
CA ASP A 34 14.26 -44.15 -15.36
C ASP A 34 13.49 -44.45 -16.67
N SER A 35 12.54 -45.40 -16.65
CA SER A 35 11.60 -45.65 -17.75
C SER A 35 10.45 -44.64 -17.84
N GLU A 36 10.17 -43.93 -16.74
CA GLU A 36 9.06 -42.99 -16.64
C GLU A 36 9.47 -41.54 -16.86
N ARG A 37 10.78 -41.26 -16.89
CA ARG A 37 11.30 -39.90 -17.06
C ARG A 37 12.42 -39.82 -18.09
N SER A 38 12.58 -38.63 -18.63
CA SER A 38 13.80 -38.18 -19.30
C SER A 38 14.07 -36.71 -18.96
N TYR A 39 15.30 -36.26 -19.12
CA TYR A 39 15.63 -34.83 -19.00
C TYR A 39 15.94 -34.28 -20.40
N ASP A 40 15.28 -33.18 -20.75
CA ASP A 40 15.53 -32.44 -21.99
C ASP A 40 16.56 -31.34 -21.68
N GLU A 41 17.80 -31.54 -22.13
CA GLU A 41 18.92 -30.63 -21.91
C GLU A 41 18.73 -29.28 -22.63
N ASP A 42 18.11 -29.29 -23.82
CA ASP A 42 17.90 -28.09 -24.63
C ASP A 42 16.87 -27.17 -23.99
N ARG A 43 15.78 -27.76 -23.49
CA ARG A 43 14.68 -27.02 -22.84
C ARG A 43 14.87 -26.88 -21.33
N LYS A 44 15.86 -27.57 -20.75
CA LYS A 44 16.16 -27.64 -19.32
C LYS A 44 14.95 -28.05 -18.47
N LEU A 45 14.22 -29.07 -18.89
CA LEU A 45 13.03 -29.55 -18.19
C LEU A 45 12.98 -31.08 -18.10
N TRP A 46 12.24 -31.58 -17.12
CA TRP A 46 11.94 -33.00 -17.00
C TRP A 46 10.70 -33.34 -17.83
N ILE A 47 10.77 -34.47 -18.53
CA ILE A 47 9.65 -35.07 -19.25
C ILE A 47 9.30 -36.35 -18.51
N ILE A 48 8.04 -36.51 -18.11
CA ILE A 48 7.54 -37.68 -17.38
C ILE A 48 6.36 -38.28 -18.17
N ASN A 49 6.26 -39.61 -18.21
CA ASN A 49 5.13 -40.27 -18.87
C ASN A 49 3.81 -39.90 -18.17
N TYR A 50 2.82 -39.50 -18.95
CA TYR A 50 1.54 -39.07 -18.39
C TYR A 50 0.75 -40.25 -17.82
N THR A 51 0.49 -40.16 -16.52
CA THR A 51 -0.61 -40.82 -15.81
C THR A 51 -1.22 -39.77 -14.88
N GLN A 52 -2.49 -39.91 -14.50
CA GLN A 52 -3.12 -38.97 -13.57
C GLN A 52 -2.36 -38.90 -12.24
N GLU A 53 -1.92 -40.05 -11.73
CA GLU A 53 -1.12 -40.15 -10.50
C GLU A 53 0.24 -39.46 -10.64
N ASN A 54 0.97 -39.67 -11.75
CA ASN A 54 2.26 -39.02 -11.97
C ASN A 54 2.13 -37.50 -12.07
N TYR A 55 1.04 -37.01 -12.68
CA TYR A 55 0.78 -35.58 -12.80
C TYR A 55 0.54 -34.94 -11.42
N GLU A 56 -0.31 -35.55 -10.59
CA GLU A 56 -0.59 -35.10 -9.23
C GLU A 56 0.67 -35.15 -8.35
N LEU A 57 1.48 -36.21 -8.46
CA LEU A 57 2.76 -36.34 -7.76
C LEU A 57 3.75 -35.25 -8.20
N ALA A 58 3.87 -34.99 -9.51
CA ALA A 58 4.75 -33.95 -10.04
C ALA A 58 4.32 -32.56 -9.57
N GLN A 59 3.02 -32.24 -9.63
CA GLN A 59 2.48 -30.97 -9.13
C GLN A 59 2.76 -30.79 -7.64
N LYS A 60 2.43 -31.80 -6.83
CA LYS A 60 2.68 -31.77 -5.38
C LYS A 60 4.16 -31.59 -5.06
N LEU A 61 5.03 -32.32 -5.76
CA LEU A 61 6.47 -32.25 -5.55
C LEU A 61 7.02 -30.84 -5.87
N VAL A 62 6.57 -30.22 -6.96
CA VAL A 62 6.96 -28.85 -7.30
C VAL A 62 6.41 -27.85 -6.30
N GLN A 63 5.13 -27.98 -5.92
CA GLN A 63 4.47 -27.11 -4.94
C GLN A 63 5.19 -27.13 -3.58
N GLU A 64 5.47 -28.31 -3.04
CA GLU A 64 6.14 -28.44 -1.74
C GLU A 64 7.59 -27.96 -1.75
N HIS A 65 8.27 -27.97 -2.91
CA HIS A 65 9.71 -27.70 -2.97
C HIS A 65 10.02 -26.24 -3.34
N PHE A 66 9.24 -25.65 -4.26
CA PHE A 66 9.52 -24.31 -4.81
C PHE A 66 8.51 -23.24 -4.40
N PHE A 67 7.35 -23.63 -3.88
CA PHE A 67 6.34 -22.69 -3.39
C PHE A 67 6.35 -22.66 -1.85
N ASN A 68 5.66 -21.67 -1.26
CA ASN A 68 5.67 -21.38 0.18
C ASN A 68 7.07 -21.11 0.76
N THR A 69 7.95 -20.53 -0.05
CA THR A 69 9.25 -20.06 0.42
C THR A 69 9.17 -18.64 0.94
N GLU A 70 9.82 -18.38 2.06
CA GLU A 70 9.96 -17.05 2.63
C GLU A 70 11.39 -16.54 2.46
N GLU A 71 11.54 -15.25 2.18
CA GLU A 71 12.84 -14.61 2.19
C GLU A 71 13.37 -14.52 3.63
N LYS A 72 14.52 -15.13 3.86
CA LYS A 72 15.24 -15.08 5.14
C LYS A 72 16.62 -14.48 4.94
N LEU A 73 17.09 -13.79 5.96
CA LEU A 73 18.46 -13.34 6.06
C LEU A 73 19.20 -14.35 6.93
N VAL A 74 20.29 -14.93 6.43
CA VAL A 74 21.03 -15.98 7.15
C VAL A 74 22.50 -15.61 7.24
N ILE A 75 23.01 -15.62 8.47
CA ILE A 75 24.43 -15.43 8.77
C ILE A 75 25.04 -16.78 9.11
N PHE A 76 26.22 -17.04 8.55
CA PHE A 76 26.99 -18.25 8.78
C PHE A 76 28.36 -17.93 9.36
N ARG A 77 28.77 -18.64 10.41
CA ARG A 77 30.16 -18.78 10.85
C ARG A 77 30.71 -20.07 10.28
N CYS A 78 31.67 -19.97 9.39
CA CYS A 78 32.22 -21.12 8.67
C CYS A 78 33.60 -21.48 9.23
N THR A 79 33.82 -22.75 9.55
CA THR A 79 35.13 -23.27 9.92
C THR A 79 35.53 -24.39 8.97
N GLY A 80 36.47 -24.11 8.07
CA GLY A 80 37.04 -25.07 7.13
C GLY A 80 36.29 -25.25 5.80
N VAL A 81 34.96 -25.16 5.77
CA VAL A 81 34.16 -25.37 4.56
C VAL A 81 33.07 -24.32 4.36
N SER A 82 32.79 -23.99 3.08
CA SER A 82 31.65 -23.13 2.74
C SER A 82 30.32 -23.87 2.97
N PRO A 83 29.33 -23.21 3.60
CA PRO A 83 27.99 -23.75 3.78
C PRO A 83 27.31 -23.98 2.43
N LYS A 84 26.39 -24.94 2.42
CA LYS A 84 25.62 -25.34 1.25
C LYS A 84 24.14 -25.19 1.52
N VAL A 85 23.43 -24.57 0.59
CA VAL A 85 21.96 -24.51 0.58
C VAL A 85 21.46 -25.44 -0.51
N ASN A 86 20.63 -26.41 -0.14
CA ASN A 86 20.16 -27.49 -1.00
C ASN A 86 21.29 -28.18 -1.77
N GLY A 87 22.46 -28.30 -1.12
CA GLY A 87 23.65 -28.95 -1.68
C GLY A 87 24.49 -28.11 -2.65
N ILE A 88 24.16 -26.83 -2.84
CA ILE A 88 24.93 -25.86 -3.65
C ILE A 88 25.74 -24.97 -2.68
N PRO A 89 27.07 -24.83 -2.85
CA PRO A 89 27.90 -24.00 -1.96
C PRO A 89 27.56 -22.51 -2.13
N LEU A 90 27.52 -21.78 -1.01
CA LEU A 90 27.32 -20.33 -1.00
C LEU A 90 28.55 -19.59 -1.56
N VAL A 91 29.75 -20.06 -1.22
CA VAL A 91 31.02 -19.49 -1.69
C VAL A 91 31.84 -20.62 -2.30
N GLU A 92 32.34 -20.40 -3.51
CA GLU A 92 33.38 -21.25 -4.06
C GLU A 92 34.74 -20.63 -3.79
N TYR A 93 35.71 -21.49 -3.48
CA TYR A 93 37.00 -21.03 -3.04
C TYR A 93 38.10 -22.03 -3.40
N ALA A 94 39.26 -21.48 -3.72
CA ALA A 94 40.56 -22.12 -3.74
C ALA A 94 41.43 -21.50 -2.64
N ARG A 95 42.71 -21.87 -2.55
CA ARG A 95 43.64 -21.24 -1.59
C ARG A 95 43.77 -19.73 -1.81
N ASP A 96 43.92 -19.35 -3.08
CA ASP A 96 44.36 -18.00 -3.48
C ASP A 96 43.21 -17.17 -4.09
N SER A 97 41.99 -17.72 -4.14
CA SER A 97 40.83 -17.08 -4.75
C SER A 97 39.53 -17.56 -4.13
N ASP A 98 38.50 -16.74 -4.16
CA ASP A 98 37.14 -17.10 -3.80
C ASP A 98 36.15 -16.19 -4.53
N TRP A 99 34.91 -16.67 -4.69
CA TRP A 99 33.85 -15.91 -5.30
C TRP A 99 32.49 -16.35 -4.75
N ARG A 100 31.60 -15.36 -4.60
CA ARG A 100 30.20 -15.60 -4.23
C ARG A 100 29.47 -16.39 -5.32
N ARG A 101 28.58 -17.29 -4.90
CA ARG A 101 27.60 -17.92 -5.76
C ARG A 101 26.24 -17.26 -5.60
N ARG A 102 25.43 -17.39 -6.64
CA ARG A 102 24.00 -17.07 -6.63
C ARG A 102 23.25 -18.22 -7.26
N ALA A 103 22.12 -18.57 -6.67
CA ALA A 103 21.19 -19.56 -7.19
C ALA A 103 19.77 -19.00 -7.15
N TRP A 104 18.78 -19.82 -7.52
CA TRP A 104 17.38 -19.42 -7.46
C TRP A 104 16.91 -19.22 -6.01
N ASN A 105 17.40 -20.03 -5.07
CA ASN A 105 16.99 -20.05 -3.67
C ASN A 105 17.94 -19.30 -2.74
N PHE A 106 19.02 -18.71 -3.23
CA PHE A 106 19.86 -17.83 -2.42
C PHE A 106 20.65 -16.82 -3.24
N ASP A 107 20.99 -15.72 -2.57
CA ASP A 107 21.91 -14.70 -3.03
C ASP A 107 22.90 -14.37 -1.91
N VAL A 108 24.20 -14.57 -2.14
CA VAL A 108 25.23 -14.20 -1.17
C VAL A 108 25.45 -12.69 -1.27
N ILE A 109 25.02 -11.99 -0.22
CA ILE A 109 25.06 -10.53 -0.13
C ILE A 109 26.51 -10.09 0.03
N THR A 110 27.16 -10.58 1.10
CA THR A 110 28.55 -10.29 1.41
C THR A 110 29.17 -11.47 2.17
N TYR A 111 30.50 -11.56 2.14
CA TYR A 111 31.24 -12.52 2.94
C TYR A 111 32.63 -11.96 3.23
N VAL A 112 33.21 -12.39 4.35
CA VAL A 112 34.60 -12.08 4.69
C VAL A 112 35.30 -13.39 5.02
N ARG A 113 36.32 -13.70 4.23
CA ARG A 113 37.19 -14.86 4.45
C ARG A 113 38.33 -14.44 5.38
N MET A 114 38.58 -15.25 6.41
CA MET A 114 39.50 -14.93 7.50
C MET A 114 40.36 -16.15 7.82
N GLY A 115 41.50 -15.94 8.48
CA GLY A 115 42.35 -17.03 8.97
C GLY A 115 43.05 -17.84 7.88
N SER A 116 43.29 -19.14 8.14
CA SER A 116 44.07 -20.00 7.26
C SER A 116 43.29 -20.40 6.01
N HIS A 117 43.85 -20.22 4.81
CA HIS A 117 43.20 -20.65 3.57
C HIS A 117 43.48 -22.12 3.21
N GLY A 118 44.15 -22.86 4.10
CA GLY A 118 44.60 -24.21 3.84
C GLY A 118 45.72 -24.28 2.79
N THR A 119 45.85 -25.43 2.14
CA THR A 119 46.83 -25.63 1.06
C THR A 119 46.14 -25.60 -0.30
N ARG A 120 46.90 -25.52 -1.40
CA ARG A 120 46.29 -25.60 -2.75
C ARG A 120 45.57 -26.93 -3.00
N ARG A 121 46.05 -28.02 -2.40
CA ARG A 121 45.44 -29.35 -2.51
C ARG A 121 44.21 -29.52 -1.61
N HIS A 122 44.23 -28.85 -0.46
CA HIS A 122 43.17 -28.88 0.54
C HIS A 122 42.83 -27.45 0.95
N PRO A 123 42.12 -26.69 0.09
CA PRO A 123 41.73 -25.34 0.41
C PRO A 123 40.70 -25.35 1.53
N GLN A 124 40.75 -24.34 2.40
CA GLN A 124 39.81 -24.17 3.51
C GLN A 124 39.13 -22.80 3.45
N PHE A 125 37.86 -22.78 3.83
CA PHE A 125 37.08 -21.55 3.97
C PHE A 125 36.72 -21.36 5.45
N HIS A 126 37.41 -20.41 6.06
CA HIS A 126 37.05 -19.90 7.39
C HIS A 126 36.57 -18.46 7.17
N GLY A 127 35.40 -18.13 7.68
CA GLY A 127 34.85 -16.79 7.45
C GLY A 127 33.40 -16.63 7.86
N LEU A 128 32.90 -15.40 7.70
CA LEU A 128 31.49 -15.07 7.87
C LEU A 128 30.82 -14.91 6.51
N VAL A 129 29.63 -15.47 6.35
CA VAL A 129 28.85 -15.36 5.12
C VAL A 129 27.47 -14.81 5.45
N LEU A 130 27.04 -13.78 4.74
CA LEU A 130 25.67 -13.28 4.75
C LEU A 130 24.98 -13.66 3.45
N ALA A 131 23.85 -14.37 3.56
CA ALA A 131 23.05 -14.70 2.41
C ALA A 131 21.58 -14.35 2.64
N LYS A 132 20.93 -13.89 1.58
CA LYS A 132 19.47 -13.91 1.46
C LYS A 132 19.08 -15.27 0.91
N ILE A 133 18.24 -16.01 1.63
CA ILE A 133 17.85 -17.39 1.26
C ILE A 133 16.32 -17.46 1.22
N LEU A 134 15.77 -18.03 0.15
CA LEU A 134 14.38 -18.47 0.08
C LEU A 134 14.27 -19.80 0.83
N MET A 135 13.65 -19.77 2.01
CA MET A 135 13.56 -20.92 2.91
C MET A 135 12.11 -21.40 3.06
N ASN A 136 11.96 -22.72 3.14
CA ASN A 136 10.75 -23.43 3.55
C ASN A 136 11.14 -24.64 4.41
N GLU A 137 10.17 -25.44 4.85
CA GLU A 137 10.42 -26.65 5.65
C GLU A 137 11.28 -27.71 4.93
N ARG A 138 11.42 -27.63 3.61
CA ARG A 138 12.23 -28.55 2.80
C ARG A 138 13.65 -28.05 2.52
N THR A 139 13.97 -26.82 2.93
CA THR A 139 15.27 -26.21 2.66
C THR A 139 16.32 -26.83 3.55
N GLU A 140 17.39 -27.35 2.95
CA GLU A 140 18.49 -27.99 3.65
C GLU A 140 19.71 -27.08 3.67
N ILE A 141 20.20 -26.80 4.87
CA ILE A 141 21.47 -26.12 5.08
C ILE A 141 22.47 -27.16 5.60
N LYS A 142 23.60 -27.30 4.91
CA LYS A 142 24.68 -28.26 5.25
C LYS A 142 26.04 -27.58 5.28
N GLY A 143 26.80 -27.82 6.35
CA GLY A 143 28.19 -27.40 6.50
C GLY A 143 28.63 -27.53 7.96
N GLU A 144 29.95 -27.56 8.20
CA GLU A 144 30.53 -27.29 9.52
C GLU A 144 30.48 -25.78 9.77
N ALA A 145 29.25 -25.26 9.83
CA ALA A 145 28.99 -23.85 9.99
C ALA A 145 27.85 -23.66 10.96
N ASP A 146 28.10 -22.87 12.00
CA ASP A 146 27.02 -22.35 12.83
C ASP A 146 26.28 -21.30 12.01
N TYR A 147 24.96 -21.31 12.08
CA TYR A 147 24.17 -20.32 11.37
C TYR A 147 22.98 -19.86 12.19
N LYS A 148 22.57 -18.64 11.91
CA LYS A 148 21.38 -18.02 12.50
C LYS A 148 20.50 -17.47 11.39
N VAL A 149 19.21 -17.75 11.49
CA VAL A 149 18.19 -17.37 10.51
C VAL A 149 17.37 -16.22 11.08
N TYR A 150 17.18 -15.20 10.26
CA TYR A 150 16.43 -14.00 10.57
C TYR A 150 15.34 -13.76 9.53
N PRO A 151 14.22 -13.10 9.90
CA PRO A 151 13.31 -12.55 8.91
C PRO A 151 14.07 -11.56 8.02
N TYR A 152 13.79 -11.57 6.72
CA TYR A 152 14.38 -10.58 5.83
C TYR A 152 13.66 -9.24 6.01
N THR A 153 14.41 -8.23 6.44
CA THR A 153 13.99 -6.82 6.39
C THR A 153 15.14 -5.97 5.88
N LYS A 154 14.85 -4.83 5.25
CA LYS A 154 15.89 -3.94 4.71
C LYS A 154 16.80 -3.39 5.83
N SER A 155 16.25 -3.11 7.00
CA SER A 155 17.02 -2.62 8.17
C SER A 155 18.00 -3.67 8.70
N LEU A 156 17.52 -4.92 8.89
CA LEU A 156 18.38 -6.04 9.30
C LEU A 156 19.44 -6.33 8.25
N HIS A 157 19.08 -6.31 6.96
CA HIS A 157 20.03 -6.47 5.85
C HIS A 157 21.17 -5.46 5.96
N MET A 158 20.87 -4.15 5.98
CA MET A 158 21.89 -3.11 5.97
C MET A 158 22.80 -3.20 7.19
N THR A 159 22.23 -3.45 8.37
CA THR A 159 23.01 -3.60 9.60
C THR A 159 23.87 -4.86 9.58
N ALA A 160 23.35 -5.99 9.12
CA ALA A 160 24.11 -7.23 9.02
C ALA A 160 25.29 -7.11 8.04
N VAL A 161 25.10 -6.42 6.91
CA VAL A 161 26.18 -6.13 5.95
C VAL A 161 27.28 -5.31 6.64
N GLU A 162 26.93 -4.18 7.25
CA GLU A 162 27.90 -3.31 7.92
C GLU A 162 28.68 -4.05 9.01
N LEU A 163 27.98 -4.89 9.79
CA LEU A 163 28.60 -5.67 10.87
C LEU A 163 29.57 -6.74 10.35
N ILE A 164 29.22 -7.41 9.26
CA ILE A 164 30.07 -8.46 8.68
C ILE A 164 31.28 -7.85 7.98
N GLU A 165 31.12 -6.74 7.27
CA GLU A 165 32.25 -6.04 6.62
C GLU A 165 33.25 -5.47 7.63
N LYS A 166 32.80 -5.13 8.83
CA LYS A 166 33.64 -4.65 9.95
C LYS A 166 34.18 -5.76 10.83
N ALA A 167 33.78 -7.02 10.62
CA ALA A 167 34.28 -8.12 11.43
C ALA A 167 35.78 -8.29 11.19
N GLU A 168 36.55 -8.47 12.25
CA GLU A 168 38.00 -8.71 12.17
C GLU A 168 38.35 -10.16 12.47
N SER A 169 37.44 -10.89 13.13
CA SER A 169 37.63 -12.27 13.56
C SER A 169 36.34 -13.09 13.48
N LEU A 170 36.47 -14.42 13.51
CA LEU A 170 35.32 -15.33 13.63
C LEU A 170 34.59 -15.18 14.97
N ASP A 171 35.27 -14.72 16.02
CA ASP A 171 34.71 -14.53 17.35
C ASP A 171 33.70 -13.37 17.38
N ASP A 172 33.75 -12.47 16.40
CA ASP A 172 32.76 -11.40 16.25
C ASP A 172 31.38 -11.93 15.86
N TYR A 173 31.27 -13.18 15.39
CA TYR A 173 29.99 -13.81 15.06
C TYR A 173 28.97 -13.71 16.20
N GLU A 174 29.38 -14.04 17.43
CA GLU A 174 28.45 -14.04 18.59
C GLU A 174 27.96 -12.62 18.89
N LYS A 175 28.84 -11.61 18.78
CA LYS A 175 28.48 -10.20 18.98
C LYS A 175 27.51 -9.71 17.90
N ILE A 176 27.74 -10.14 16.64
CA ILE A 176 26.87 -9.80 15.52
C ILE A 176 25.49 -10.43 15.72
N VAL A 177 25.45 -11.73 16.04
CA VAL A 177 24.21 -12.45 16.34
C VAL A 177 23.47 -11.80 17.51
N GLU A 178 24.15 -11.46 18.60
CA GLU A 178 23.51 -10.80 19.75
C GLU A 178 22.89 -9.45 19.36
N LYS A 179 23.60 -8.64 18.56
CA LYS A 179 23.08 -7.35 18.09
C LYS A 179 21.87 -7.52 17.16
N LEU A 180 21.90 -8.50 16.27
CA LEU A 180 20.77 -8.81 15.38
C LEU A 180 19.59 -9.40 16.15
N ASP A 181 19.82 -10.29 17.12
CA ASP A 181 18.78 -10.86 17.99
C ASP A 181 18.07 -9.73 18.77
N ARG A 182 18.80 -8.75 19.31
CA ARG A 182 18.18 -7.56 19.96
C ARG A 182 17.34 -6.71 19.00
N MET A 183 17.73 -6.62 17.72
CA MET A 183 16.93 -5.92 16.72
C MET A 183 15.66 -6.68 16.37
N VAL A 184 15.76 -8.00 16.22
CA VAL A 184 14.62 -8.88 15.95
C VAL A 184 13.64 -8.88 17.12
N GLN A 185 14.13 -8.95 18.35
CA GLN A 185 13.28 -8.84 19.55
C GLN A 185 12.55 -7.50 19.62
N LYS A 186 13.16 -6.40 19.14
CA LYS A 186 12.44 -5.13 18.99
C LYS A 186 11.38 -5.24 17.90
N LEU A 187 11.68 -5.85 16.76
CA LEU A 187 10.68 -6.03 15.70
C LEU A 187 9.51 -6.94 16.16
N GLU A 188 9.79 -8.01 16.90
CA GLU A 188 8.79 -8.96 17.43
C GLU A 188 8.02 -8.41 18.63
N GLY A 189 8.69 -7.69 19.53
CA GLY A 189 8.05 -7.02 20.67
C GLY A 189 7.04 -5.96 20.23
N PHE A 190 7.33 -5.26 19.13
CA PHE A 190 6.37 -4.39 18.46
C PHE A 190 5.28 -5.20 17.74
N GLY A 191 5.63 -6.35 17.14
CA GLY A 191 4.67 -7.25 16.50
C GLY A 191 3.60 -7.83 17.45
N VAL A 192 3.91 -8.05 18.74
CA VAL A 192 2.94 -8.56 19.74
C VAL A 192 2.01 -7.47 20.26
N GLU A 193 2.47 -6.21 20.39
CA GLU A 193 1.59 -5.08 20.70
C GLU A 193 0.69 -4.71 19.50
N VAL A 194 1.20 -4.86 18.26
CA VAL A 194 0.43 -4.57 17.04
C VAL A 194 -0.45 -5.75 16.59
N ALA A 195 -0.11 -7.00 16.91
CA ALA A 195 -0.99 -8.16 16.60
C ALA A 195 -2.30 -8.15 17.40
N LYS A 196 -2.36 -7.42 18.53
CA LYS A 196 -3.62 -7.14 19.23
C LYS A 196 -4.47 -6.05 18.56
N GLU A 197 -3.92 -5.30 17.62
CA GLU A 197 -4.62 -4.27 16.88
C GLU A 197 -4.18 -4.31 15.41
N ALA A 198 -4.66 -5.31 14.67
CA ALA A 198 -4.54 -5.35 13.22
C ALA A 198 -5.38 -4.22 12.59
N VAL A 199 -4.88 -2.98 12.64
CA VAL A 199 -5.49 -1.86 11.92
C VAL A 199 -5.12 -2.01 10.45
N MET A 200 -5.95 -2.73 9.68
CA MET A 200 -5.94 -2.60 8.23
C MET A 200 -6.20 -1.12 7.90
N VAL A 201 -5.19 -0.41 7.42
CA VAL A 201 -5.39 0.96 6.90
C VAL A 201 -6.08 0.83 5.54
N LYS A 202 -7.42 0.83 5.58
CA LYS A 202 -8.27 0.94 4.39
C LYS A 202 -8.21 2.39 3.90
N GLY A 203 -7.65 2.60 2.72
CA GLY A 203 -7.51 3.92 2.12
C GLY A 203 -7.68 3.89 0.60
N PHE A 204 -7.38 5.02 -0.03
CA PHE A 204 -7.47 5.18 -1.48
C PHE A 204 -6.17 5.79 -2.01
N LEU A 205 -5.53 5.14 -2.96
CA LEU A 205 -4.39 5.69 -3.69
C LEU A 205 -4.88 6.77 -4.66
N VAL A 206 -4.22 7.93 -4.65
CA VAL A 206 -4.56 9.04 -5.54
C VAL A 206 -3.72 8.98 -6.83
N ILE A 207 -4.39 8.87 -7.96
CA ILE A 207 -3.81 9.11 -9.28
C ILE A 207 -4.36 10.42 -9.83
N SER A 208 -3.48 11.37 -10.12
CA SER A 208 -3.85 12.70 -10.61
C SER A 208 -3.22 13.00 -11.97
N THR A 209 -3.96 13.73 -12.78
CA THR A 209 -3.51 14.34 -14.03
C THR A 209 -4.04 15.77 -14.01
N LEU A 210 -3.13 16.74 -13.94
CA LEU A 210 -3.45 18.15 -13.91
C LEU A 210 -2.88 18.84 -15.17
N PRO A 211 -3.57 19.87 -15.70
CA PRO A 211 -3.07 20.65 -16.82
C PRO A 211 -1.79 21.39 -16.42
N SER A 212 -0.77 21.32 -17.30
CA SER A 212 0.54 21.95 -17.08
C SER A 212 0.72 23.20 -17.94
N ARG A 213 1.69 24.06 -17.57
CA ARG A 213 2.05 25.27 -18.34
C ARG A 213 2.35 24.98 -19.81
N ALA A 214 2.90 23.79 -20.10
CA ALA A 214 3.21 23.33 -21.45
C ALA A 214 1.99 23.21 -22.37
N LEU A 215 0.78 23.13 -21.82
CA LEU A 215 -0.47 23.14 -22.59
C LEU A 215 -0.69 24.51 -23.26
N LEU A 216 -0.43 25.59 -22.52
CA LEU A 216 -0.49 26.94 -23.03
C LEU A 216 0.65 27.20 -24.04
N ASP A 217 1.85 26.67 -23.78
CA ASP A 217 3.00 26.78 -24.69
C ASP A 217 2.80 26.06 -26.03
N ARG A 218 1.88 25.10 -26.12
CA ARG A 218 1.55 24.41 -27.39
C ARG A 218 0.40 25.06 -28.14
N ALA A 219 -0.56 25.62 -27.41
CA ALA A 219 -1.74 26.27 -27.99
C ALA A 219 -1.37 27.63 -28.60
N PHE A 220 -0.70 28.49 -27.83
CA PHE A 220 -0.45 29.86 -28.25
C PHE A 220 0.47 30.00 -29.48
N PRO A 221 1.64 29.32 -29.59
CA PRO A 221 2.49 29.46 -30.78
C PRO A 221 1.87 28.95 -32.07
N LYS A 222 0.86 28.07 -32.02
CA LYS A 222 0.10 27.64 -33.21
C LYS A 222 -0.82 28.75 -33.72
N ILE A 223 -1.39 29.55 -32.82
CA ILE A 223 -2.27 30.68 -33.14
C ILE A 223 -1.47 31.84 -33.76
N TYR A 224 -0.23 32.05 -33.31
CA TYR A 224 0.62 33.18 -33.73
C TYR A 224 1.74 32.81 -34.72
N LYS A 225 1.62 31.66 -35.40
CA LYS A 225 2.74 31.04 -36.14
C LYS A 225 3.23 31.86 -37.33
N ASP A 226 2.35 32.63 -37.97
CA ASP A 226 2.64 33.41 -39.18
C ASP A 226 2.68 34.93 -38.93
N THR A 227 2.69 35.35 -37.67
CA THR A 227 2.51 36.75 -37.28
C THR A 227 3.65 37.22 -36.39
N ARG A 228 4.48 38.16 -36.87
CA ARG A 228 5.48 38.87 -36.04
C ARG A 228 4.80 39.91 -35.14
N ILE A 229 3.86 39.50 -34.30
CA ILE A 229 3.34 40.35 -33.23
C ILE A 229 4.15 40.05 -31.98
N GLY A 230 4.89 41.06 -31.53
CA GLY A 230 5.32 41.30 -30.16
C GLY A 230 5.65 40.08 -29.29
N SER A 231 6.94 39.84 -29.08
CA SER A 231 7.45 39.02 -27.96
C SER A 231 6.85 39.39 -26.59
N GLU A 232 6.32 40.61 -26.45
CA GLU A 232 5.70 41.17 -25.26
C GLU A 232 4.29 40.65 -24.97
N VAL A 233 3.42 40.41 -25.97
CA VAL A 233 2.08 39.82 -25.75
C VAL A 233 2.21 38.40 -25.18
N ILE A 234 3.09 37.62 -25.81
CA ILE A 234 3.43 36.28 -25.36
C ILE A 234 3.97 36.34 -23.93
N GLN A 235 4.75 37.35 -23.54
CA GLN A 235 5.21 37.54 -22.16
C GLN A 235 4.10 37.92 -21.17
N ILE A 236 3.16 38.79 -21.56
CA ILE A 236 2.06 39.27 -20.69
C ILE A 236 1.06 38.14 -20.38
N VAL A 237 0.62 37.40 -21.41
CA VAL A 237 -0.24 36.21 -21.24
C VAL A 237 0.53 35.09 -20.52
N ARG A 238 1.84 34.95 -20.78
CA ARG A 238 2.70 33.98 -20.09
C ARG A 238 2.92 34.28 -18.62
N GLY A 239 2.92 35.54 -18.19
CA GLY A 239 3.17 35.87 -16.80
C GLY A 239 2.02 35.44 -15.90
N TYR A 240 0.83 36.01 -16.13
CA TYR A 240 -0.31 35.85 -15.22
C TYR A 240 -0.93 34.46 -15.26
N PHE A 241 -1.39 34.02 -16.44
CA PHE A 241 -2.13 32.76 -16.56
C PHE A 241 -1.24 31.53 -16.34
N TYR A 242 0.06 31.56 -16.68
CA TYR A 242 0.96 30.44 -16.35
C TYR A 242 1.26 30.39 -14.86
N ASN A 243 1.40 31.55 -14.22
CA ASN A 243 1.58 31.60 -12.77
C ASN A 243 0.36 31.08 -12.05
N LYS A 244 -0.84 31.49 -12.46
CA LYS A 244 -2.10 30.99 -11.89
C LYS A 244 -2.27 29.48 -12.11
N LEU A 245 -2.00 28.95 -13.30
CA LEU A 245 -2.04 27.50 -13.56
C LEU A 245 -1.03 26.73 -12.68
N GLY A 246 0.17 27.29 -12.49
CA GLY A 246 1.16 26.75 -11.55
C GLY A 246 0.73 26.82 -10.09
N VAL A 247 0.02 27.87 -9.68
CA VAL A 247 -0.54 28.02 -8.33
C VAL A 247 -1.63 26.99 -8.08
N LEU A 248 -2.54 26.77 -9.03
CA LEU A 248 -3.60 25.75 -8.90
C LEU A 248 -3.02 24.34 -8.80
N SER A 249 -1.99 24.02 -9.59
CA SER A 249 -1.29 22.75 -9.48
C SER A 249 -0.60 22.59 -8.12
N LYS A 250 0.10 23.64 -7.63
CA LYS A 250 0.70 23.64 -6.29
C LYS A 250 -0.34 23.56 -5.17
N LYS A 251 -1.54 24.13 -5.35
CA LYS A 251 -2.64 24.03 -4.38
C LYS A 251 -3.04 22.57 -4.18
N PHE A 252 -3.17 21.81 -5.27
CA PHE A 252 -3.44 20.37 -5.18
C PHE A 252 -2.31 19.60 -4.45
N TYR A 253 -1.06 19.73 -4.91
CA TYR A 253 0.05 18.94 -4.35
C TYR A 253 0.48 19.35 -2.94
N ASN A 254 0.53 20.65 -2.66
CA ASN A 254 1.10 21.14 -1.40
C ASN A 254 0.05 21.44 -0.33
N HIS A 255 -1.23 21.57 -0.69
CA HIS A 255 -2.28 21.90 0.28
C HIS A 255 -3.28 20.76 0.41
N ILE A 256 -3.94 20.38 -0.69
CA ILE A 256 -5.02 19.38 -0.62
C ILE A 256 -4.47 17.99 -0.31
N LEU A 257 -3.41 17.57 -1.01
CA LEU A 257 -2.80 16.26 -0.78
C LEU A 257 -2.08 16.17 0.56
N GLN A 258 -1.43 17.24 1.02
CA GLN A 258 -0.78 17.24 2.34
C GLN A 258 -1.79 17.28 3.50
N LYS A 259 -2.92 17.96 3.32
CA LYS A 259 -3.99 18.06 4.33
C LYS A 259 -4.71 16.74 4.53
N HIS A 260 -4.97 16.01 3.44
CA HIS A 260 -5.84 14.82 3.46
C HIS A 260 -5.10 13.50 3.29
N GLY A 261 -3.90 13.52 2.71
CA GLY A 261 -3.18 12.32 2.28
C GLY A 261 -1.87 12.10 3.00
N VAL A 262 -1.51 10.83 3.11
CA VAL A 262 -0.22 10.37 3.62
C VAL A 262 0.67 9.99 2.44
N TRP A 263 1.88 10.53 2.37
CA TRP A 263 2.85 10.14 1.34
C TRP A 263 3.48 8.78 1.68
N ALA A 264 3.29 7.80 0.79
CA ALA A 264 3.75 6.42 0.99
C ALA A 264 5.01 6.07 0.19
N GLY A 265 5.75 7.06 -0.32
CA GLY A 265 6.98 6.84 -1.11
C GLY A 265 6.73 6.62 -2.62
N PHE A 266 5.61 6.02 -2.99
CA PHE A 266 5.20 5.80 -4.40
C PHE A 266 3.94 6.58 -4.81
N GLY A 267 3.25 7.21 -3.85
CA GLY A 267 2.02 7.95 -4.09
C GLY A 267 1.39 8.45 -2.80
N TYR A 268 0.31 9.23 -2.93
CA TYR A 268 -0.49 9.70 -1.79
C TYR A 268 -1.65 8.74 -1.52
N ILE A 269 -1.84 8.39 -0.25
CA ILE A 269 -2.94 7.55 0.23
C ILE A 269 -3.89 8.42 1.05
N ILE A 270 -5.18 8.44 0.69
CA ILE A 270 -6.23 9.10 1.47
C ILE A 270 -6.88 8.06 2.40
N PRO A 271 -6.85 8.25 3.73
CA PRO A 271 -7.58 7.39 4.66
C PRO A 271 -9.09 7.44 4.40
N ALA A 272 -9.80 6.32 4.55
CA ALA A 272 -11.23 6.21 4.22
C ALA A 272 -12.11 7.31 4.86
N HIS A 273 -11.80 7.73 6.09
CA HIS A 273 -12.55 8.78 6.80
C HIS A 273 -12.33 10.19 6.25
N ARG A 274 -11.21 10.46 5.56
CA ARG A 274 -10.90 11.77 4.94
C ARG A 274 -11.38 11.90 3.50
N VAL A 275 -11.86 10.81 2.90
CA VAL A 275 -12.26 10.77 1.50
C VAL A 275 -13.32 11.82 1.18
N TYR A 276 -14.33 11.98 2.05
CA TYR A 276 -15.39 12.96 1.83
C TYR A 276 -14.86 14.40 1.79
N GLN A 277 -14.00 14.76 2.76
CA GLN A 277 -13.39 16.08 2.83
C GLN A 277 -12.41 16.32 1.67
N PHE A 278 -11.67 15.28 1.27
CA PHE A 278 -10.82 15.32 0.09
C PHE A 278 -11.63 15.57 -1.18
N ILE A 279 -12.74 14.84 -1.40
CA ILE A 279 -13.61 15.03 -2.57
C ILE A 279 -14.14 16.46 -2.62
N ARG A 280 -14.60 17.00 -1.49
CA ARG A 280 -15.08 18.39 -1.42
C ARG A 280 -13.99 19.40 -1.81
N ASP A 281 -12.78 19.27 -1.27
CA ASP A 281 -11.67 20.16 -1.62
C ASP A 281 -11.23 19.99 -3.10
N ILE A 282 -11.45 18.81 -3.71
CA ILE A 282 -11.27 18.58 -5.16
C ILE A 282 -12.35 19.25 -5.99
N GLU A 283 -13.60 19.25 -5.55
CA GLU A 283 -14.68 19.96 -6.23
C GLU A 283 -14.42 21.47 -6.24
N GLU A 284 -14.01 22.04 -5.10
CA GLU A 284 -13.59 23.45 -5.02
C GLU A 284 -12.41 23.75 -5.96
N LEU A 285 -11.41 22.85 -6.03
CA LEU A 285 -10.30 23.01 -6.98
C LEU A 285 -10.79 22.98 -8.43
N ARG A 286 -11.75 22.11 -8.79
CA ARG A 286 -12.31 22.05 -10.14
C ARG A 286 -13.06 23.33 -10.48
N GLU A 287 -13.82 23.87 -9.55
CA GLU A 287 -14.49 25.18 -9.72
C GLU A 287 -13.47 26.29 -9.99
N GLU A 288 -12.33 26.30 -9.31
CA GLU A 288 -11.25 27.26 -9.58
C GLU A 288 -10.63 27.08 -10.97
N TYR A 289 -10.51 25.85 -11.48
CA TYR A 289 -10.06 25.59 -12.85
C TYR A 289 -11.10 26.03 -13.90
N VAL A 290 -12.40 25.85 -13.62
CA VAL A 290 -13.49 26.35 -14.47
C VAL A 290 -13.47 27.88 -14.51
N LYS A 291 -13.31 28.52 -13.35
CA LYS A 291 -13.18 29.97 -13.25
C LYS A 291 -11.96 30.46 -14.04
N PHE A 292 -10.82 29.79 -13.91
CA PHE A 292 -9.61 30.10 -14.65
C PHE A 292 -9.81 29.98 -16.17
N GLU A 293 -10.46 28.92 -16.65
CA GLU A 293 -10.74 28.74 -18.07
C GLU A 293 -11.66 29.84 -18.62
N ARG A 294 -12.68 30.23 -17.84
CA ARG A 294 -13.56 31.34 -18.17
C ARG A 294 -12.80 32.67 -18.21
N GLU A 295 -12.01 32.99 -17.18
CA GLU A 295 -11.18 34.20 -17.13
C GLU A 295 -10.18 34.25 -18.30
N LEU A 296 -9.59 33.11 -18.68
CA LEU A 296 -8.71 33.02 -19.83
C LEU A 296 -9.45 33.28 -21.14
N ARG A 297 -10.67 32.74 -21.27
CA ARG A 297 -11.54 32.96 -22.43
C ARG A 297 -11.97 34.42 -22.56
N GLU A 298 -12.50 35.01 -21.49
CA GLU A 298 -12.88 36.42 -21.44
C GLU A 298 -11.69 37.35 -21.73
N PHE A 299 -10.49 37.01 -21.24
CA PHE A 299 -9.28 37.78 -21.53
C PHE A 299 -8.87 37.69 -23.00
N ILE A 300 -8.95 36.50 -23.60
CA ILE A 300 -8.56 36.26 -25.00
C ILE A 300 -9.59 36.82 -25.99
N GLU A 301 -10.89 36.65 -25.72
CA GLU A 301 -12.00 37.02 -26.62
C GLU A 301 -12.43 38.48 -26.40
N GLU A 302 -12.59 38.91 -25.15
CA GLU A 302 -13.20 40.21 -24.80
C GLU A 302 -12.21 41.23 -24.21
N GLY A 303 -11.04 40.80 -23.76
CA GLY A 303 -9.95 41.67 -23.30
C GLY A 303 -10.14 42.08 -21.86
N LYS A 304 -11.16 41.48 -21.22
CA LYS A 304 -11.53 41.72 -19.85
C LYS A 304 -10.46 41.15 -18.94
N ILE A 305 -9.96 42.01 -18.07
CA ILE A 305 -9.05 41.63 -17.01
C ILE A 305 -9.89 41.18 -15.80
N PRO A 306 -9.55 40.07 -15.13
CA PRO A 306 -10.27 39.62 -13.94
C PRO A 306 -10.35 40.70 -12.84
N GLU A 307 -11.56 40.94 -12.31
CA GLU A 307 -11.85 42.02 -11.36
C GLU A 307 -11.00 41.95 -10.07
N ASP A 308 -10.67 40.74 -9.62
CA ASP A 308 -9.87 40.48 -8.40
C ASP A 308 -8.37 40.83 -8.55
N LYS A 309 -8.01 41.48 -9.67
CA LYS A 309 -6.63 41.81 -10.05
C LYS A 309 -6.45 43.24 -10.57
N LEU A 310 -7.51 44.02 -10.75
CA LEU A 310 -7.43 45.44 -11.11
C LEU A 310 -6.54 46.20 -10.11
N GLU A 311 -6.74 45.99 -8.80
CA GLU A 311 -5.90 46.57 -7.74
C GLU A 311 -4.42 46.13 -7.81
N LYS A 312 -4.11 44.95 -8.36
CA LYS A 312 -2.73 44.43 -8.49
C LYS A 312 -1.99 44.99 -9.70
N ILE A 313 -2.74 45.46 -10.69
CA ILE A 313 -2.23 46.17 -11.86
C ILE A 313 -1.97 47.62 -11.49
N GLU A 314 -2.91 48.25 -10.78
CA GLU A 314 -2.75 49.62 -10.25
C GLU A 314 -1.55 49.75 -9.29
N SER A 315 -1.24 48.69 -8.53
CA SER A 315 -0.06 48.63 -7.65
C SER A 315 1.24 48.20 -8.34
N GLY A 316 1.24 48.02 -9.67
CA GLY A 316 2.43 47.70 -10.48
C GLY A 316 3.00 46.29 -10.27
N ARG A 317 2.26 45.40 -9.60
CA ARG A 317 2.71 44.01 -9.34
C ARG A 317 2.45 43.07 -10.52
N ILE A 318 1.59 43.47 -11.45
CA ILE A 318 1.30 42.76 -12.68
C ILE A 318 1.36 43.78 -13.82
N ASN A 319 2.24 43.55 -14.80
CA ASN A 319 2.39 44.41 -15.95
C ASN A 319 1.43 43.94 -17.06
N ILE A 320 0.25 44.53 -17.12
CA ILE A 320 -0.71 44.34 -18.22
C ILE A 320 -0.97 45.74 -18.78
N ASP A 321 -0.65 45.94 -20.05
CA ASP A 321 -0.93 47.17 -20.78
C ASP A 321 -2.27 47.00 -21.54
N PRO A 322 -3.35 47.68 -21.11
CA PRO A 322 -4.66 47.56 -21.74
C PRO A 322 -4.70 48.11 -23.17
N GLU A 323 -3.98 49.20 -23.45
CA GLU A 323 -3.94 49.82 -24.79
C GLU A 323 -3.26 48.88 -25.80
N TYR A 324 -2.25 48.14 -25.34
CA TYR A 324 -1.57 47.14 -26.14
C TYR A 324 -2.44 45.91 -26.45
N LEU A 325 -3.36 45.52 -25.55
CA LEU A 325 -4.29 44.42 -25.80
C LEU A 325 -5.30 44.77 -26.90
N ASP A 326 -5.76 46.02 -26.96
CA ASP A 326 -6.68 46.50 -27.99
C ASP A 326 -6.01 46.55 -29.36
N LEU A 327 -4.78 47.07 -29.44
CA LEU A 327 -3.98 47.09 -30.67
C LEU A 327 -3.74 45.68 -31.25
N VAL A 328 -3.51 44.69 -30.39
CA VAL A 328 -3.30 43.30 -30.82
C VAL A 328 -4.58 42.67 -31.34
N ARG A 329 -5.73 43.00 -30.76
CA ARG A 329 -7.04 42.51 -31.23
C ARG A 329 -7.39 43.09 -32.58
N GLU A 330 -7.18 44.38 -32.76
CA GLU A 330 -7.37 45.06 -34.04
C GLU A 330 -6.51 44.41 -35.12
N TYR A 331 -5.24 44.19 -34.82
CA TYR A 331 -4.32 43.51 -35.73
C TYR A 331 -4.74 42.07 -36.08
N LEU A 332 -5.20 41.27 -35.11
CA LEU A 332 -5.63 39.89 -35.35
C LEU A 332 -6.89 39.81 -36.23
N ARG A 333 -7.83 40.75 -36.08
CA ARG A 333 -8.99 40.89 -36.97
C ARG A 333 -8.58 41.27 -38.39
N GLU A 334 -7.63 42.20 -38.54
CA GLU A 334 -7.09 42.59 -39.85
C GLU A 334 -6.42 41.43 -40.60
N HIS A 335 -5.90 40.43 -39.87
CA HIS A 335 -5.23 39.25 -40.44
C HIS A 335 -6.14 38.01 -40.51
N GLY A 336 -7.45 38.17 -40.31
CA GLY A 336 -8.45 37.12 -40.53
C GLY A 336 -8.54 36.05 -39.43
N VAL A 337 -8.02 36.32 -38.22
CA VAL A 337 -8.20 35.44 -37.05
C VAL A 337 -9.33 36.00 -36.21
N GLU A 338 -10.55 35.54 -36.47
CA GLU A 338 -11.76 36.03 -35.78
C GLU A 338 -12.00 35.32 -34.44
N GLU A 339 -11.58 34.05 -34.29
CA GLU A 339 -11.75 33.26 -33.07
C GLU A 339 -10.43 32.59 -32.65
N ILE A 340 -10.06 32.75 -31.37
CA ILE A 340 -8.90 32.10 -30.77
C ILE A 340 -9.39 30.91 -29.95
N GLU A 341 -9.08 29.68 -30.40
CA GLU A 341 -9.46 28.47 -29.66
C GLU A 341 -8.76 28.39 -28.30
N VAL A 342 -9.53 28.58 -27.23
CA VAL A 342 -9.06 28.35 -25.86
C VAL A 342 -9.00 26.85 -25.60
N PRO A 343 -7.85 26.28 -25.20
CA PRO A 343 -7.76 24.87 -24.93
C PRO A 343 -8.64 24.49 -23.73
N ASN A 344 -9.33 23.36 -23.82
CA ASN A 344 -10.11 22.83 -22.71
C ASN A 344 -9.16 22.43 -21.56
N ILE A 345 -9.26 23.12 -20.42
CA ILE A 345 -8.36 23.00 -19.26
C ILE A 345 -9.08 22.31 -18.11
N ALA A 346 -10.33 22.68 -17.84
CA ALA A 346 -11.09 22.13 -16.72
C ALA A 346 -11.33 20.62 -16.87
N GLU A 347 -11.67 20.12 -18.06
CA GLU A 347 -11.92 18.68 -18.26
C GLU A 347 -10.65 17.82 -18.17
N ARG A 348 -9.47 18.45 -18.25
CA ARG A 348 -8.18 17.76 -18.12
C ARG A 348 -7.79 17.47 -16.68
N VAL A 349 -8.53 18.01 -15.71
CA VAL A 349 -8.34 17.75 -14.28
C VAL A 349 -8.94 16.38 -13.93
N LYS A 350 -8.11 15.33 -14.02
CA LYS A 350 -8.51 13.95 -13.71
C LYS A 350 -7.88 13.52 -12.40
N ILE A 351 -8.71 13.23 -11.41
CA ILE A 351 -8.28 12.72 -10.10
C ILE A 351 -9.07 11.44 -9.86
N ARG A 352 -8.35 10.32 -9.67
CA ARG A 352 -8.89 9.00 -9.48
C ARG A 352 -8.45 8.47 -8.12
N LEU A 353 -9.40 7.88 -7.41
CA LEU A 353 -9.18 7.18 -6.15
C LEU A 353 -9.24 5.68 -6.43
N ILE A 354 -8.14 4.97 -6.19
CA ILE A 354 -8.08 3.52 -6.32
C ILE A 354 -8.14 2.92 -4.92
N PRO A 355 -9.11 2.04 -4.60
CA PRO A 355 -9.16 1.36 -3.32
C PRO A 355 -7.83 0.65 -3.05
N PHE A 356 -7.25 0.91 -1.89
CA PHE A 356 -5.95 0.41 -1.50
C PHE A 356 -5.99 -0.05 -0.04
N SER A 357 -5.69 -1.31 0.19
CA SER A 357 -5.57 -1.90 1.52
C SER A 357 -4.13 -2.31 1.73
N VAL A 358 -3.45 -1.66 2.67
CA VAL A 358 -2.11 -2.07 3.08
C VAL A 358 -2.21 -2.70 4.46
N ASP A 359 -1.72 -3.92 4.54
CA ASP A 359 -1.34 -4.53 5.80
C ASP A 359 -0.14 -3.71 6.34
N LEU A 360 -0.21 -3.15 7.55
CA LEU A 360 0.83 -2.28 8.13
C LEU A 360 2.26 -2.85 7.99
N ARG A 361 2.39 -4.18 7.91
CA ARG A 361 3.62 -4.91 7.59
C ARG A 361 4.33 -4.46 6.30
N PHE A 362 3.60 -3.95 5.30
CA PHE A 362 4.14 -3.46 4.02
C PHE A 362 4.60 -1.98 4.07
N VAL A 363 4.03 -1.16 4.96
CA VAL A 363 4.39 0.27 5.09
C VAL A 363 5.74 0.43 5.79
N GLU A 364 6.07 -0.50 6.69
CA GLU A 364 7.35 -0.55 7.41
C GLU A 364 8.56 -0.88 6.51
N GLU A 365 8.35 -1.51 5.35
CA GLU A 365 9.44 -1.82 4.40
C GLU A 365 9.97 -0.59 3.62
N TYR A 366 9.21 0.51 3.56
CA TYR A 366 9.47 1.62 2.61
C TYR A 366 9.69 3.01 3.22
N LEU A 367 9.50 3.23 4.53
CA LEU A 367 9.66 4.55 5.17
C LEU A 367 10.86 4.63 6.12
N GLU A 368 11.56 5.76 6.14
CA GLU A 368 12.65 6.06 7.09
C GLU A 368 12.11 6.20 8.53
N GLU A 369 12.89 5.77 9.55
CA GLU A 369 12.50 5.73 10.98
C GLU A 369 11.90 7.04 11.53
N ARG A 370 12.30 8.20 11.02
CA ARG A 370 11.74 9.50 11.44
C ARG A 370 10.31 9.72 10.94
N THR A 371 10.01 9.25 9.74
CA THR A 371 8.67 9.33 9.14
C THR A 371 7.73 8.32 9.79
N ILE A 372 8.23 7.13 10.14
CA ILE A 372 7.46 6.11 10.87
C ILE A 372 6.98 6.66 12.21
N LYS A 373 7.85 7.29 13.01
CA LYS A 373 7.45 7.86 14.31
C LYS A 373 6.46 9.02 14.19
N SER A 374 6.59 9.87 13.16
CA SER A 374 5.66 10.97 12.91
C SER A 374 4.29 10.45 12.47
N VAL A 375 4.28 9.46 11.57
CA VAL A 375 3.07 8.80 11.08
C VAL A 375 2.40 7.99 12.19
N GLN A 376 3.16 7.31 13.05
CA GLN A 376 2.62 6.61 14.23
C GLN A 376 1.99 7.58 15.22
N LYS A 377 2.66 8.69 15.54
CA LYS A 377 2.12 9.69 16.47
C LYS A 377 0.86 10.36 15.92
N GLU A 378 0.83 10.68 14.64
CA GLU A 378 -0.37 11.22 13.99
C GLU A 378 -1.48 10.18 13.85
N LEU A 379 -1.16 8.92 13.54
CA LEU A 379 -2.13 7.83 13.51
C LEU A 379 -2.72 7.54 14.89
N GLU A 380 -1.94 7.65 15.96
CA GLU A 380 -2.39 7.43 17.33
C GLU A 380 -3.33 8.54 17.80
N ILE A 381 -3.02 9.80 17.45
CA ILE A 381 -3.91 10.96 17.67
C ILE A 381 -5.19 10.81 16.84
N VAL A 382 -5.08 10.49 15.55
CA VAL A 382 -6.23 10.28 14.66
C VAL A 382 -7.05 9.07 15.10
N LYS A 383 -6.42 8.01 15.63
CA LYS A 383 -7.09 6.82 16.17
C LYS A 383 -7.89 7.19 17.41
N GLN A 384 -7.31 7.93 18.37
CA GLN A 384 -8.03 8.41 19.55
C GLN A 384 -9.21 9.30 19.15
N GLU A 385 -9.01 10.26 18.25
CA GLU A 385 -10.08 11.12 17.73
C GLU A 385 -11.15 10.33 16.95
N MET A 386 -10.77 9.32 16.17
CA MET A 386 -11.70 8.46 15.44
C MET A 386 -12.52 7.57 16.37
N PHE A 387 -11.91 6.99 17.41
CA PHE A 387 -12.62 6.18 18.39
C PHE A 387 -13.55 7.02 19.26
N GLU A 388 -13.16 8.25 19.62
CA GLU A 388 -14.02 9.19 20.34
C GLU A 388 -15.20 9.64 19.49
N ASN A 389 -14.97 10.00 18.22
CA ASN A 389 -16.05 10.39 17.30
C ASN A 389 -16.99 9.23 16.96
N LEU A 390 -16.47 8.02 16.69
CA LEU A 390 -17.28 6.83 16.46
C LEU A 390 -18.07 6.43 17.71
N ARG A 391 -17.47 6.56 18.90
CA ARG A 391 -18.17 6.34 20.16
C ARG A 391 -19.29 7.35 20.34
N GLN A 392 -19.05 8.63 20.04
CA GLN A 392 -20.06 9.67 20.11
C GLN A 392 -21.21 9.41 19.10
N ASP A 393 -20.90 9.07 17.85
CA ASP A 393 -21.90 8.73 16.82
C ASP A 393 -22.73 7.49 17.21
N LEU A 394 -22.08 6.47 17.78
CA LEU A 394 -22.76 5.27 18.28
C LEU A 394 -23.62 5.60 19.50
N GLU A 395 -23.14 6.43 20.43
CA GLU A 395 -23.92 6.91 21.58
C GLU A 395 -25.11 7.77 21.15
N GLU A 396 -24.97 8.62 20.13
CA GLU A 396 -26.06 9.42 19.55
C GLU A 396 -27.11 8.54 18.86
N LYS A 397 -26.69 7.56 18.06
CA LYS A 397 -27.61 6.56 17.47
C LYS A 397 -28.32 5.76 18.54
N LEU A 398 -27.61 5.38 19.59
CA LEU A 398 -28.13 4.59 20.71
C LEU A 398 -29.12 5.42 21.55
N ASN A 399 -28.85 6.71 21.76
CA ASN A 399 -29.80 7.65 22.35
C ASN A 399 -31.03 7.86 21.46
N SER A 400 -30.87 7.94 20.14
CA SER A 400 -31.98 8.00 19.18
C SER A 400 -32.86 6.75 19.25
N ILE A 401 -32.25 5.56 19.33
CA ILE A 401 -32.95 4.29 19.51
C ILE A 401 -33.71 4.28 20.84
N TYR A 402 -33.12 4.77 21.93
CA TYR A 402 -33.80 4.87 23.22
C TYR A 402 -34.96 5.87 23.23
N GLU A 403 -34.80 7.04 22.61
CA GLU A 403 -35.89 8.02 22.44
C GLU A 403 -37.04 7.43 21.63
N ARG A 404 -36.73 6.69 20.55
CA ARG A 404 -37.75 5.95 19.79
C ARG A 404 -38.44 4.91 20.67
N LEU A 405 -37.69 4.10 21.41
CA LEU A 405 -38.21 3.09 22.36
C LEU A 405 -39.13 3.70 23.43
N LYS A 406 -38.73 4.82 24.05
CA LYS A 406 -39.56 5.55 25.03
C LYS A 406 -40.83 6.13 24.42
N ASN A 407 -40.76 6.61 23.17
CA ASN A 407 -41.94 7.09 22.46
C ASN A 407 -42.90 5.95 22.09
N TYR A 408 -42.39 4.72 21.92
CA TYR A 408 -43.19 3.51 21.73
C TYR A 408 -43.78 2.95 23.03
N GLU A 409 -43.25 3.29 24.21
CA GLU A 409 -43.88 2.95 25.48
C GLU A 409 -45.31 3.55 25.61
N LYS A 410 -45.52 4.70 24.96
CA LYS A 410 -46.76 5.48 24.93
C LYS A 410 -47.67 5.18 23.72
N LYS A 411 -47.21 4.44 22.70
CA LYS A 411 -47.96 4.16 21.45
C LYS A 411 -47.78 2.71 21.01
N LYS A 412 -48.87 2.05 20.61
CA LYS A 412 -48.87 0.64 20.16
C LYS A 412 -47.88 0.41 18.99
N MET A 413 -46.99 -0.56 19.09
CA MET A 413 -45.99 -0.82 18.05
C MET A 413 -46.59 -1.58 16.86
N THR A 414 -46.26 -1.16 15.63
CA THR A 414 -46.59 -1.92 14.41
C THR A 414 -45.44 -2.86 14.03
N LYS A 415 -45.75 -3.96 13.34
CA LYS A 415 -44.77 -4.99 12.95
C LYS A 415 -43.59 -4.42 12.13
N ASN A 416 -43.87 -3.47 11.23
CA ASN A 416 -42.82 -2.79 10.44
C ASN A 416 -41.88 -1.91 11.29
N VAL A 417 -42.39 -1.33 12.37
CA VAL A 417 -41.59 -0.52 13.29
C VAL A 417 -40.69 -1.39 14.15
N MET A 418 -41.18 -2.53 14.63
CA MET A 418 -40.37 -3.52 15.37
C MET A 418 -39.21 -4.05 14.51
N ARG A 419 -39.49 -4.39 13.25
CA ARG A 419 -38.47 -4.85 12.30
C ARG A 419 -37.37 -3.82 12.06
N LYS A 420 -37.76 -2.57 11.78
CA LYS A 420 -36.81 -1.49 11.50
C LYS A 420 -35.95 -1.14 12.74
N LEU A 421 -36.55 -1.24 13.92
CA LEU A 421 -35.83 -1.02 15.17
C LEU A 421 -34.84 -2.15 15.46
N LYS A 422 -35.18 -3.40 15.13
CA LYS A 422 -34.26 -4.53 15.19
C LYS A 422 -33.09 -4.36 14.23
N GLU A 423 -33.33 -3.98 12.98
CA GLU A 423 -32.29 -3.70 11.99
C GLU A 423 -31.33 -2.59 12.48
N ASP A 424 -31.87 -1.50 13.05
CA ASP A 424 -31.08 -0.40 13.61
C ASP A 424 -30.23 -0.87 14.83
N ILE A 425 -30.78 -1.74 15.68
CA ILE A 425 -30.07 -2.30 16.86
C ILE A 425 -28.99 -3.30 16.44
N ASP A 426 -29.30 -4.21 15.52
CA ASP A 426 -28.34 -5.20 15.00
C ASP A 426 -27.17 -4.52 14.28
N TYR A 427 -27.44 -3.42 13.56
CA TYR A 427 -26.41 -2.59 12.96
C TYR A 427 -25.46 -2.01 14.01
N VAL A 428 -25.99 -1.47 15.11
CA VAL A 428 -25.19 -0.90 16.21
C VAL A 428 -24.37 -1.98 16.93
N ILE A 429 -24.96 -3.15 17.19
CA ILE A 429 -24.28 -4.27 17.86
C ILE A 429 -23.12 -4.79 16.99
N ARG A 430 -23.37 -5.07 15.70
CA ARG A 430 -22.32 -5.56 14.79
C ARG A 430 -21.21 -4.54 14.62
N THR A 431 -21.54 -3.26 14.49
CA THR A 431 -20.54 -2.20 14.34
C THR A 431 -19.70 -2.04 15.62
N ALA A 432 -20.27 -2.25 16.80
CA ALA A 432 -19.53 -2.20 18.07
C ALA A 432 -18.64 -3.44 18.28
N GLU A 433 -19.10 -4.62 17.89
CA GLU A 433 -18.36 -5.88 17.97
C GLU A 433 -17.21 -5.95 16.95
N ASP A 434 -17.46 -5.54 15.70
CA ASP A 434 -16.45 -5.53 14.62
C ASP A 434 -15.31 -4.54 14.90
N LEU A 435 -15.51 -3.57 15.79
CA LEU A 435 -14.55 -2.51 16.14
C LEU A 435 -14.04 -2.62 17.59
N GLU A 436 -14.42 -3.67 18.33
CA GLU A 436 -14.08 -3.89 19.75
C GLU A 436 -14.39 -2.69 20.68
N ILE A 437 -15.38 -1.87 20.33
CA ILE A 437 -15.74 -0.67 21.10
C ILE A 437 -16.60 -1.11 22.29
N ASN A 438 -16.05 -0.97 23.50
CA ASN A 438 -16.77 -1.27 24.73
C ASN A 438 -17.82 -0.19 25.04
N ILE A 439 -19.02 -0.37 24.49
CA ILE A 439 -20.19 0.46 24.79
C ILE A 439 -20.94 -0.23 25.93
N GLY A 440 -20.93 0.37 27.13
CA GLY A 440 -21.50 -0.21 28.35
C GLY A 440 -23.00 -0.56 28.32
N ARG A 441 -23.71 -0.31 27.20
CA ARG A 441 -25.13 -0.63 26.98
C ARG A 441 -25.39 -1.67 25.89
N VAL A 442 -24.37 -2.27 25.28
CA VAL A 442 -24.53 -3.26 24.20
C VAL A 442 -25.24 -4.53 24.68
N GLU A 443 -24.98 -5.01 25.90
CA GLU A 443 -25.71 -6.16 26.47
C GLU A 443 -27.20 -5.87 26.65
N ALA A 444 -27.56 -4.63 27.00
CA ALA A 444 -28.95 -4.22 27.11
C ALA A 444 -29.63 -4.19 25.73
N LEU A 445 -28.91 -3.76 24.68
CA LEU A 445 -29.40 -3.79 23.30
C LEU A 445 -29.56 -5.22 22.75
N LYS A 446 -28.66 -6.15 23.09
CA LYS A 446 -28.79 -7.57 22.74
C LYS A 446 -30.08 -8.17 23.30
N LYS A 447 -30.37 -7.93 24.58
CA LYS A 447 -31.63 -8.37 25.21
C LYS A 447 -32.88 -7.78 24.55
N VAL A 448 -32.80 -6.53 24.08
CA VAL A 448 -33.91 -5.88 23.35
C VAL A 448 -34.08 -6.49 21.95
N ALA A 449 -32.98 -6.75 21.22
CA ALA A 449 -33.01 -7.39 19.91
C ALA A 449 -33.57 -8.83 19.98
N GLU A 450 -33.15 -9.61 20.97
CA GLU A 450 -33.67 -10.95 21.26
C GLU A 450 -35.18 -10.92 21.56
N THR A 451 -35.64 -9.92 22.32
CA THR A 451 -37.08 -9.78 22.63
C THR A 451 -37.89 -9.38 21.39
N LEU A 452 -37.34 -8.53 20.51
CA LEU A 452 -37.96 -8.16 19.24
C LEU A 452 -38.02 -9.33 18.25
N GLU A 453 -36.98 -10.16 18.22
CA GLU A 453 -36.93 -11.40 17.43
C GLU A 453 -37.95 -12.44 17.91
N PHE A 454 -38.09 -12.57 19.23
CA PHE A 454 -39.11 -13.42 19.84
C PHE A 454 -40.54 -12.93 19.50
N ALA A 455 -40.74 -11.61 19.42
CA ALA A 455 -42.01 -10.99 19.06
C ALA A 455 -42.39 -11.12 17.57
N GLU A 456 -41.40 -11.23 16.67
CA GLU A 456 -41.62 -11.47 15.24
C GLU A 456 -41.99 -12.92 14.91
N SER A 457 -41.59 -13.88 15.76
CA SER A 457 -41.69 -15.33 15.52
C SER A 457 -43.05 -16.01 15.84
N ASP A 458 -44.14 -15.23 15.97
CA ASP A 458 -45.54 -15.67 16.09
C ASP A 458 -45.90 -16.58 17.31
N ARG A 459 -45.05 -16.71 18.35
CA ARG A 459 -45.34 -17.59 19.51
C ARG A 459 -45.89 -16.92 20.77
N VAL A 460 -46.05 -15.61 20.81
CA VAL A 460 -46.59 -14.89 21.98
C VAL A 460 -47.48 -13.71 21.52
N ALA A 461 -48.59 -13.48 22.23
CA ALA A 461 -49.45 -12.33 21.99
C ALA A 461 -48.65 -11.03 22.11
N THR A 462 -48.79 -10.12 21.12
CA THR A 462 -48.17 -8.79 21.08
C THR A 462 -48.15 -8.02 22.42
N PRO A 463 -49.13 -8.14 23.35
CA PRO A 463 -49.08 -7.50 24.66
C PRO A 463 -48.01 -8.03 25.63
N GLU A 464 -47.65 -9.33 25.57
CA GLU A 464 -46.65 -9.91 26.48
C GLU A 464 -45.22 -9.53 26.06
N ALA A 465 -44.96 -9.48 24.75
CA ALA A 465 -43.69 -8.97 24.21
C ALA A 465 -43.54 -7.45 24.48
N GLU A 466 -44.61 -6.67 24.29
CA GLU A 466 -44.65 -5.25 24.70
C GLU A 466 -44.41 -5.09 26.23
N GLY A 467 -44.98 -5.97 27.06
CA GLY A 467 -44.76 -5.97 28.51
C GLY A 467 -43.31 -6.26 28.92
N ARG A 468 -42.66 -7.23 28.28
CA ARG A 468 -41.24 -7.58 28.52
C ARG A 468 -40.29 -6.48 28.03
N LEU A 469 -40.57 -5.88 26.88
CA LEU A 469 -39.83 -4.71 26.38
C LEU A 469 -39.94 -3.52 27.34
N LYS A 470 -41.13 -3.26 27.90
CA LYS A 470 -41.33 -2.22 28.91
C LYS A 470 -40.55 -2.48 30.20
N ALA A 471 -40.52 -3.73 30.68
CA ALA A 471 -39.75 -4.11 31.87
C ALA A 471 -38.23 -3.91 31.67
N LEU A 472 -37.70 -4.35 30.52
CA LEU A 472 -36.28 -4.17 30.16
C LEU A 472 -35.90 -2.69 30.01
N LEU A 473 -36.79 -1.86 29.43
CA LEU A 473 -36.58 -0.42 29.34
C LEU A 473 -36.58 0.26 30.72
N GLY A 474 -37.38 -0.23 31.66
CA GLY A 474 -37.39 0.21 33.05
C GLY A 474 -36.04 -0.01 33.75
N GLU A 475 -35.45 -1.21 33.60
CA GLU A 475 -34.12 -1.56 34.15
C GLU A 475 -32.97 -0.73 33.54
N ILE A 476 -33.06 -0.42 32.24
CA ILE A 476 -32.07 0.39 31.53
C ILE A 476 -32.16 1.88 31.93
N SER A 477 -33.37 2.36 32.24
CA SER A 477 -33.57 3.75 32.67
C SER A 477 -33.14 4.00 34.13
N SER A 478 -33.18 2.97 34.97
CA SER A 478 -32.77 3.00 36.38
C SER A 478 -31.28 2.74 36.59
N SER A 479 -30.56 2.21 35.60
CA SER A 479 -29.08 2.11 35.58
C SER A 479 -28.38 3.41 35.13
N LYS A 480 -29.12 4.53 35.03
CA LYS A 480 -28.57 5.90 34.85
C LYS A 480 -28.21 6.62 36.16
N SER A 481 -28.40 6.00 37.33
CA SER A 481 -27.99 6.55 38.63
C SER A 481 -26.59 6.12 39.02
#